data_AF-A0A7V8E0Q0-F1
#
_entry.id   AF-A0A7V8E0Q0-F1
#
_cell.length_a   1.000
_cell.length_b   1.000
_cell.length_c   1.000
_cell.angle_alpha   90.00
_cell.angle_beta   90.00
_cell.angle_gamma   90.00
#
_symmetry.space_group_name_H-M   'P 1'
#
loop_
_entity.id
_entity.type
_entity.pdbx_description
1 polymer ?
#
loop_
_entity_poly.entity_id
_entity_poly.type
_entity_poly.pdbx_seq_one_letter_code
_entity_poly.pdbx_strand_id
1 'polypeptide(L)'
;MRLHHYAMLLFVPALLSRLAVADTLVMKDGRRLEGTIVEEDADTVSFRIKSAVVKIKVEEIEQIIRGGPVEAPKEESDAALRRDRVAAVGHARLDPLRAEAGKALDSVAEKRKALTAAAKKIDSQTNAYTAQLRKVQASDAILRKSKERLTDAEAKFKAAEDRLKVAKDQTGREPGPLKQEVQDASAKFESVKATVALAQRALDDEKKKLDDETDRFQRAAESLRPSVAKLSEAYDALDAAWAALAGEEKRQAEDAPWWPAPAEAARVRLEGRVVSCEKGTLILKVGAEADPGQWSEEVTIAAPGFETAKGRTLLLVARRDKAGWVLEEAR
;
A
#
# COMPACT_ATOMS: atom_id res chain seq x y z
N MET A 1 54.15 -7.74 -28.78
CA MET A 1 53.40 -7.70 -30.06
C MET A 1 52.40 -6.56 -29.95
N ARG A 2 52.73 -5.41 -30.56
CA ARG A 2 52.15 -4.91 -31.83
C ARG A 2 50.68 -4.47 -31.63
N LEU A 3 50.42 -3.18 -31.39
CA LEU A 3 50.20 -2.14 -32.43
C LEU A 3 49.25 -2.62 -33.55
N HIS A 4 48.02 -2.11 -33.60
CA HIS A 4 47.64 -1.00 -34.49
C HIS A 4 46.11 -0.74 -34.54
N HIS A 5 45.77 0.54 -34.78
CA HIS A 5 44.50 1.16 -35.21
C HIS A 5 43.52 1.53 -34.06
N TYR A 6 43.22 2.78 -33.69
CA TYR A 6 43.28 4.10 -34.34
C TYR A 6 42.81 4.11 -35.81
N ALA A 7 41.49 4.07 -36.01
CA ALA A 7 40.78 4.65 -37.17
C ALA A 7 39.25 4.45 -37.02
N MET A 8 38.55 5.48 -36.53
CA MET A 8 37.12 5.83 -36.75
C MET A 8 36.64 6.70 -35.57
N LEU A 9 37.33 7.79 -35.26
CA LEU A 9 36.92 9.14 -35.71
C LEU A 9 36.38 9.21 -37.15
N LEU A 10 35.20 9.85 -37.28
CA LEU A 10 34.45 10.23 -38.50
C LEU A 10 33.38 9.22 -38.94
N PHE A 11 32.13 9.41 -38.47
CA PHE A 11 30.95 9.69 -39.31
C PHE A 11 29.65 9.81 -38.46
N VAL A 12 29.11 11.04 -38.39
CA VAL A 12 27.67 11.43 -38.31
C VAL A 12 26.93 11.12 -36.98
N PRO A 13 26.52 12.15 -36.21
CA PRO A 13 25.64 13.18 -36.72
C PRO A 13 26.19 14.60 -36.55
N ALA A 14 26.84 15.09 -37.60
CA ALA A 14 26.79 16.50 -37.94
C ALA A 14 25.39 16.79 -38.52
N LEU A 15 24.35 16.87 -37.68
CA LEU A 15 23.03 17.28 -38.14
C LEU A 15 22.10 17.85 -37.05
N LEU A 16 22.60 18.54 -36.02
CA LEU A 16 21.71 19.21 -35.05
C LEU A 16 22.29 20.52 -34.47
N SER A 17 23.08 21.24 -35.26
CA SER A 17 23.45 22.63 -34.99
C SER A 17 23.27 23.50 -36.23
N ARG A 18 22.09 23.42 -36.85
CA ARG A 18 21.55 24.57 -37.57
C ARG A 18 20.78 25.39 -36.55
N LEU A 19 21.48 26.28 -35.85
CA LEU A 19 20.84 27.55 -35.48
C LEU A 19 20.17 28.05 -36.76
N ALA A 20 18.85 28.18 -36.76
CA ALA A 20 18.11 28.70 -37.90
C ALA A 20 18.49 30.18 -38.02
N VAL A 21 19.61 30.42 -38.69
CA VAL A 21 20.08 31.74 -39.07
C VAL A 21 19.17 32.16 -40.21
N ALA A 22 18.12 32.91 -39.88
CA ALA A 22 17.21 33.48 -40.87
C ALA A 22 17.74 34.85 -41.29
N ASP A 23 17.77 35.08 -42.59
CA ASP A 23 17.95 36.42 -43.15
C ASP A 23 16.67 37.23 -42.89
N THR A 24 16.82 38.52 -42.59
CA THR A 24 15.69 39.44 -42.45
C THR A 24 15.73 40.46 -43.57
N LEU A 25 14.66 40.54 -44.36
CA LEU A 25 14.42 41.61 -45.32
C LEU A 25 13.57 42.70 -44.65
N VAL A 26 14.09 43.92 -44.60
CA VAL A 26 13.33 45.11 -44.21
C VAL A 26 12.87 45.80 -45.48
N MET A 27 11.56 45.89 -45.66
CA MET A 27 10.91 46.51 -46.81
C MET A 27 10.75 48.02 -46.56
N LYS A 28 10.74 48.84 -47.62
CA LYS A 28 10.57 50.31 -47.51
C LYS A 28 9.23 50.76 -46.92
N ASP A 29 8.24 49.86 -46.86
CA ASP A 29 6.95 50.10 -46.23
C ASP A 29 6.94 49.77 -44.73
N GLY A 30 8.09 49.44 -44.15
CA GLY A 30 8.28 49.12 -42.74
C GLY A 30 8.00 47.66 -42.37
N ARG A 31 7.61 46.80 -43.33
CA ARG A 31 7.42 45.36 -43.07
C ARG A 31 8.76 44.63 -42.97
N ARG A 32 8.83 43.64 -42.08
CA ARG A 32 10.00 42.77 -41.90
C ARG A 32 9.64 41.34 -42.28
N LEU A 33 10.40 40.74 -43.19
CA LEU A 33 10.21 39.37 -43.64
C LEU A 33 11.40 38.52 -43.19
N GLU A 34 11.10 37.43 -42.50
CA GLU A 34 12.09 36.48 -41.97
C GLU A 34 12.07 35.20 -42.80
N GLY A 35 13.25 34.74 -43.21
CA GLY A 35 13.37 33.66 -44.17
C GLY A 35 14.80 33.39 -44.57
N THR A 36 15.00 32.74 -45.71
CA THR A 36 16.34 32.48 -46.26
C THR A 36 16.40 33.03 -47.67
N ILE A 37 17.42 33.82 -47.97
CA ILE A 37 17.68 34.26 -49.35
C ILE A 37 18.15 33.04 -50.15
N VAL A 38 17.38 32.69 -51.18
CA VAL A 38 17.67 31.55 -52.05
C VAL A 38 18.53 31.98 -53.23
N GLU A 39 18.25 33.15 -53.80
CA GLU A 39 18.92 33.69 -54.98
C GLU A 39 18.76 35.22 -55.01
N GLU A 40 19.79 35.93 -55.47
CA GLU A 40 19.80 37.39 -55.59
C GLU A 40 20.31 37.79 -56.98
N ASP A 41 19.41 38.37 -57.77
CA ASP A 41 19.67 38.94 -59.08
C ASP A 41 19.72 40.48 -58.97
N ALA A 42 20.20 41.15 -60.02
CA ALA A 42 20.33 42.62 -60.05
C ALA A 42 19.03 43.37 -59.74
N ASP A 43 17.87 42.79 -60.08
CA ASP A 43 16.55 43.44 -59.94
C ASP A 43 15.63 42.73 -58.93
N THR A 44 15.93 41.49 -58.51
CA THR A 44 15.04 40.68 -57.65
C THR A 44 15.78 39.79 -56.67
N VAL A 45 15.22 39.65 -55.46
CA VAL A 45 15.64 38.70 -54.42
C VAL A 45 14.59 37.60 -54.28
N SER A 46 14.99 36.35 -54.49
CA SER A 46 14.17 35.17 -54.21
C SER A 46 14.31 34.78 -52.74
N PHE A 47 13.24 34.96 -51.97
CA PHE A 47 13.21 34.80 -50.53
C PHE A 47 12.29 33.65 -50.10
N ARG A 48 12.82 32.70 -49.34
CA ARG A 48 12.06 31.55 -48.83
C ARG A 48 11.52 31.84 -47.43
N ILE A 49 10.20 31.89 -47.30
CA ILE A 49 9.49 32.02 -46.03
C ILE A 49 8.76 30.71 -45.75
N LYS A 50 9.15 29.99 -44.70
CA LYS A 50 8.68 28.64 -44.38
C LYS A 50 8.84 27.71 -45.61
N SER A 51 7.74 27.27 -46.23
CA SER A 51 7.72 26.37 -47.38
C SER A 51 7.44 27.07 -48.73
N ALA A 52 7.30 28.41 -48.75
CA ALA A 52 7.05 29.18 -49.97
C ALA A 52 8.29 29.99 -50.39
N VAL A 53 8.53 30.11 -51.70
CA VAL A 53 9.58 30.98 -52.27
C VAL A 53 8.89 32.14 -52.99
N VAL A 54 9.23 33.36 -52.58
CA VAL A 54 8.64 34.60 -53.10
C VAL A 54 9.75 35.42 -53.76
N LYS A 55 9.49 35.96 -54.96
CA LYS A 55 10.40 36.90 -55.62
C LYS A 55 10.00 38.33 -55.27
N ILE A 56 10.92 39.07 -54.67
CA ILE A 56 10.73 40.45 -54.21
C ILE A 56 11.68 41.33 -55.01
N LYS A 57 11.23 42.49 -55.49
CA LYS A 57 12.12 43.40 -56.22
C LYS A 57 13.05 44.13 -55.27
N VAL A 58 14.30 44.32 -55.68
CA VAL A 58 15.32 45.03 -54.87
C VAL A 58 14.89 46.47 -54.57
N GLU A 59 14.13 47.10 -55.48
CA GLU A 59 13.62 48.46 -55.30
C GLU A 59 12.66 48.63 -54.10
N GLU A 60 12.01 47.55 -53.68
CA GLU A 60 11.06 47.53 -52.55
C GLU A 60 11.75 47.22 -51.21
N ILE A 61 13.01 46.80 -51.26
CA ILE A 61 13.82 46.43 -50.10
C ILE A 61 14.60 47.65 -49.63
N GLU A 62 14.49 47.94 -48.33
CA GLU A 62 15.24 49.01 -47.67
C GLU A 62 16.58 48.49 -47.14
N GLN A 63 16.57 47.29 -46.52
CA GLN A 63 17.77 46.70 -45.93
C GLN A 63 17.70 45.18 -45.91
N ILE A 64 18.84 44.53 -46.15
CA ILE A 64 19.02 43.09 -46.04
C ILE A 64 19.95 42.77 -44.86
N ILE A 65 19.43 42.14 -43.82
CA ILE A 65 20.19 41.72 -42.64
C ILE A 65 20.44 40.22 -42.77
N ARG A 66 21.63 39.85 -43.24
CA ARG A 66 22.02 38.45 -43.35
C ARG A 66 22.58 37.94 -42.04
N GLY A 67 22.19 36.75 -41.62
CA GLY A 67 22.92 36.09 -40.54
C GLY A 67 22.51 36.41 -39.09
N GLY A 68 21.44 37.18 -38.86
CA GLY A 68 21.09 37.64 -37.50
C GLY A 68 20.37 36.56 -36.67
N PRO A 69 20.67 36.41 -35.37
CA PRO A 69 19.80 35.63 -34.49
C PRO A 69 18.40 36.26 -34.50
N VAL A 70 17.37 35.44 -34.67
CA VAL A 70 15.98 35.86 -34.49
C VAL A 70 15.82 36.30 -33.03
N GLU A 71 15.94 37.60 -32.77
CA GLU A 71 15.58 38.16 -31.47
C GLU A 71 14.07 38.01 -31.33
N ALA A 72 13.64 37.03 -30.52
CA ALA A 72 12.25 36.97 -30.08
C ALA A 72 11.87 38.34 -29.50
N PRO A 73 10.65 38.85 -29.76
CA PRO A 73 10.23 40.14 -29.25
C PRO A 73 10.46 40.18 -27.73
N LYS A 74 11.11 41.25 -27.23
CA LYS A 74 11.52 41.37 -25.81
C LYS A 74 10.40 41.02 -24.82
N GLU A 75 9.15 41.29 -25.17
CA GLU A 75 7.98 40.94 -24.37
C GLU A 75 7.78 39.41 -24.20
N GLU A 76 8.11 38.60 -25.22
CA GLU A 76 8.00 37.15 -25.18
C GLU A 76 9.15 36.52 -24.39
N SER A 77 10.36 37.09 -24.49
CA SER A 77 11.52 36.70 -23.67
C SER A 77 11.32 37.03 -22.19
N ASP A 78 10.82 38.23 -21.87
CA ASP A 78 10.50 38.63 -20.50
C ASP A 78 9.34 37.82 -19.92
N ALA A 79 8.35 37.47 -20.73
CA ALA A 79 7.25 36.59 -20.33
C ALA A 79 7.76 35.17 -20.02
N ALA A 80 8.65 34.61 -20.84
CA ALA A 80 9.27 33.31 -20.58
C ALA A 80 10.12 33.32 -19.30
N LEU A 81 10.94 34.35 -19.09
CA LEU A 81 11.76 34.49 -17.88
C LEU A 81 10.90 34.62 -16.61
N ARG A 82 9.77 35.35 -16.69
CA ARG A 82 8.80 35.44 -15.58
C ARG A 82 8.15 34.09 -15.30
N ARG A 83 7.82 33.31 -16.33
CA ARG A 83 7.28 31.96 -16.18
C ARG A 83 8.29 31.04 -15.48
N ASP A 84 9.54 31.01 -15.94
CA ASP A 84 10.61 30.21 -15.33
C ASP A 84 10.94 30.63 -13.89
N ARG A 85 10.70 31.89 -13.53
CA ARG A 85 10.88 32.36 -12.16
C ARG A 85 9.74 31.92 -11.24
N VAL A 86 8.49 32.04 -11.70
CA VAL A 86 7.31 31.54 -10.97
C VAL A 86 7.38 30.03 -10.81
N ALA A 87 7.90 29.35 -11.83
CA ALA A 87 8.20 27.93 -11.85
C ALA A 87 9.13 27.47 -10.73
N ALA A 88 10.29 28.13 -10.66
CA ALA A 88 11.31 27.82 -9.67
C ALA A 88 10.81 28.08 -8.25
N VAL A 89 10.02 29.15 -8.04
CA VAL A 89 9.38 29.44 -6.75
C VAL A 89 8.34 28.38 -6.39
N GLY A 90 7.57 27.90 -7.37
CA GLY A 90 6.60 26.82 -7.16
C GLY A 90 7.27 25.50 -6.74
N HIS A 91 8.29 25.07 -7.47
CA HIS A 91 9.07 23.88 -7.11
C HIS A 91 9.75 24.02 -5.75
N ALA A 92 10.38 25.16 -5.45
CA ALA A 92 11.02 25.40 -4.17
C ALA A 92 10.06 25.31 -2.96
N ARG A 93 8.75 25.53 -3.17
CA ARG A 93 7.71 25.36 -2.14
C ARG A 93 7.15 23.93 -2.07
N LEU A 94 7.03 23.23 -3.20
CA LEU A 94 6.51 21.85 -3.25
C LEU A 94 7.53 20.81 -2.81
N ASP A 95 8.80 20.97 -3.19
CA ASP A 95 9.88 20.02 -2.89
C ASP A 95 10.00 19.71 -1.39
N PRO A 96 10.00 20.68 -0.45
CA PRO A 96 10.02 20.37 0.97
C PRO A 96 8.75 19.64 1.45
N LEU A 97 7.58 19.98 0.92
CA LEU A 97 6.31 19.31 1.27
C LEU A 97 6.27 17.85 0.77
N ARG A 98 6.81 17.60 -0.44
CA ARG A 98 6.98 16.25 -0.99
C ARG A 98 7.96 15.43 -0.16
N ALA A 99 9.07 16.04 0.25
CA ALA A 99 10.05 15.40 1.13
C ALA A 99 9.45 15.07 2.51
N GLU A 100 8.60 15.95 3.05
CA GLU A 100 7.88 15.73 4.32
C GLU A 100 6.85 14.60 4.21
N ALA A 101 6.05 14.58 3.14
CA ALA A 101 5.11 13.48 2.86
C ALA A 101 5.84 12.14 2.67
N GLY A 102 7.00 12.14 2.01
CA GLY A 102 7.86 10.95 1.89
C GLY A 102 8.34 10.44 3.25
N LYS A 103 8.83 11.33 4.12
CA LYS A 103 9.24 10.96 5.49
C LYS A 103 8.07 10.42 6.33
N ALA A 104 6.88 11.01 6.20
CA ALA A 104 5.69 10.54 6.89
C ALA A 104 5.29 9.14 6.41
N LEU A 105 5.36 8.88 5.10
CA LEU A 105 5.09 7.57 4.50
C LEU A 105 6.07 6.50 5.00
N ASP A 106 7.37 6.81 5.02
CA ASP A 106 8.40 5.91 5.56
C ASP A 106 8.16 5.62 7.05
N SER A 107 7.76 6.63 7.82
CA SER A 107 7.40 6.48 9.24
C SER A 107 6.23 5.51 9.45
N VAL A 108 5.18 5.62 8.63
CA VAL A 108 4.03 4.70 8.63
C VAL A 108 4.48 3.28 8.27
N ALA A 109 5.30 3.12 7.24
CA ALA A 109 5.79 1.82 6.79
C ALA A 109 6.57 1.09 7.89
N GLU A 110 7.51 1.78 8.55
CA GLU A 110 8.30 1.23 9.66
C GLU A 110 7.43 0.86 10.86
N LYS A 111 6.50 1.74 11.28
CA LYS A 111 5.59 1.45 12.40
C LYS A 111 4.65 0.29 12.09
N ARG A 112 4.18 0.16 10.85
CA ARG A 112 3.35 -0.98 10.41
C ARG A 112 4.12 -2.29 10.41
N LYS A 113 5.39 -2.26 10.03
CA LYS A 113 6.28 -3.43 10.10
C LYS A 113 6.51 -3.87 11.55
N ALA A 114 6.75 -2.93 12.45
CA ALA A 114 6.86 -3.20 13.89
C ALA A 114 5.57 -3.80 14.46
N LEU A 115 4.41 -3.24 14.10
CA LEU A 115 3.11 -3.76 14.54
C LEU A 115 2.85 -5.18 14.02
N THR A 116 3.23 -5.46 12.78
CA THR A 116 3.10 -6.80 12.18
C THR A 116 3.98 -7.83 12.89
N ALA A 117 5.22 -7.47 13.24
CA ALA A 117 6.09 -8.34 14.02
C ALA A 117 5.53 -8.61 15.42
N ALA A 118 4.93 -7.59 16.05
CA ALA A 118 4.29 -7.73 17.35
C ALA A 118 2.99 -8.56 17.29
N ALA A 119 2.21 -8.44 16.22
CA ALA A 119 1.02 -9.26 15.97
C ALA A 119 1.37 -10.76 15.88
N LYS A 120 2.46 -11.12 15.17
CA LYS A 120 2.95 -12.51 15.13
C LYS A 120 3.28 -13.08 16.51
N LYS A 121 3.72 -12.24 17.45
CA LYS A 121 3.98 -12.66 18.84
C LYS A 121 2.67 -12.93 19.59
N ILE A 122 1.62 -12.17 19.32
CA ILE A 122 0.28 -12.46 19.86
C ILE A 122 -0.28 -13.75 19.26
N ASP A 123 -0.10 -14.00 17.97
CA ASP A 123 -0.54 -15.25 17.34
C ASP A 123 0.13 -16.46 18.00
N SER A 124 1.44 -16.38 18.28
CA SER A 124 2.14 -17.47 18.96
C SER A 124 1.66 -17.68 20.40
N GLN A 125 1.37 -16.60 21.14
CA GLN A 125 0.79 -16.69 22.48
C GLN A 125 -0.66 -17.22 22.45
N THR A 126 -1.45 -16.85 21.44
CA THR A 126 -2.81 -17.38 21.24
C THR A 126 -2.78 -18.90 21.04
N ASN A 127 -1.81 -19.39 20.26
CA ASN A 127 -1.60 -20.81 20.06
C ASN A 127 -1.19 -21.52 21.37
N ALA A 128 -0.32 -20.90 22.18
CA ALA A 128 0.09 -21.43 23.48
C ALA A 128 -1.10 -21.51 24.46
N TYR A 129 -1.89 -20.44 24.57
CA TYR A 129 -3.12 -20.40 25.37
C TYR A 129 -4.11 -21.50 24.94
N THR A 130 -4.35 -21.63 23.63
CA THR A 130 -5.27 -22.65 23.08
C THR A 130 -4.78 -24.06 23.37
N ALA A 131 -3.47 -24.31 23.28
CA ALA A 131 -2.88 -25.59 23.64
C ALA A 131 -3.05 -25.90 25.14
N GLN A 132 -2.88 -24.89 26.00
CA GLN A 132 -3.04 -25.04 27.44
C GLN A 132 -4.50 -25.28 27.83
N LEU A 133 -5.45 -24.58 27.20
CA LEU A 133 -6.89 -24.79 27.40
C LEU A 133 -7.30 -26.23 27.06
N ARG A 134 -6.75 -26.81 25.98
CA ARG A 134 -7.00 -28.21 25.62
C ARG A 134 -6.50 -29.20 26.68
N LYS A 135 -5.38 -28.90 27.36
CA LYS A 135 -4.90 -29.73 28.47
C LYS A 135 -5.83 -29.66 29.68
N VAL A 136 -6.30 -28.46 30.03
CA VAL A 136 -7.30 -28.28 31.10
C VAL A 136 -8.56 -29.10 30.80
N GLN A 137 -9.07 -29.04 29.57
CA GLN A 137 -10.22 -29.84 29.14
C GLN A 137 -9.96 -31.35 29.23
N ALA A 138 -8.76 -31.80 28.83
CA ALA A 138 -8.38 -33.21 28.95
C ALA A 138 -8.28 -33.66 30.42
N SER A 139 -7.66 -32.86 31.30
CA SER A 139 -7.55 -33.14 32.73
C SER A 139 -8.93 -33.16 33.41
N ASP A 140 -9.83 -32.27 33.04
CA ASP A 140 -11.19 -32.23 33.57
C ASP A 140 -12.00 -33.47 33.16
N ALA A 141 -11.84 -33.93 31.91
CA ALA A 141 -12.44 -35.18 31.44
C ALA A 141 -11.89 -36.41 32.20
N ILE A 142 -10.59 -36.44 32.53
CA ILE A 142 -9.97 -37.49 33.35
C ILE A 142 -10.53 -37.46 34.78
N LEU A 143 -10.65 -36.27 35.37
CA LEU A 143 -11.22 -36.10 36.71
C LEU A 143 -12.67 -36.59 36.76
N ARG A 144 -13.49 -36.24 35.76
CA ARG A 144 -14.87 -36.70 35.66
C ARG A 144 -14.95 -38.23 35.61
N LYS A 145 -14.18 -38.89 34.74
CA LYS A 145 -14.13 -40.36 34.67
C LYS A 145 -13.64 -41.00 35.97
N SER A 146 -12.68 -40.36 36.64
CA SER A 146 -12.17 -40.85 37.93
C SER A 146 -13.22 -40.71 39.04
N LYS A 147 -14.02 -39.64 39.04
CA LYS A 147 -15.15 -39.45 39.96
C LYS A 147 -16.26 -40.47 39.72
N GLU A 148 -16.59 -40.77 38.46
CA GLU A 148 -17.55 -41.84 38.11
C GLU A 148 -17.09 -43.20 38.68
N ARG A 149 -15.80 -43.55 38.51
CA ARG A 149 -15.21 -44.76 39.10
C ARG A 149 -15.23 -44.77 40.62
N LEU A 150 -15.10 -43.60 41.26
CA LEU A 150 -15.17 -43.47 42.71
C LEU A 150 -16.58 -43.79 43.22
N THR A 151 -17.61 -43.26 42.55
CA THR A 151 -19.01 -43.57 42.86
C THR A 151 -19.30 -45.06 42.71
N ASP A 152 -18.80 -45.70 41.65
CA ASP A 152 -18.94 -47.14 41.43
C ASP A 152 -18.22 -47.97 42.51
N ALA A 153 -17.02 -47.54 42.92
CA ALA A 153 -16.26 -48.20 43.97
C ALA A 153 -16.94 -48.05 45.34
N GLU A 154 -17.51 -46.88 45.64
CA GLU A 154 -18.28 -46.62 46.85
C GLU A 154 -19.53 -47.51 46.92
N ALA A 155 -20.26 -47.63 45.81
CA ALA A 155 -21.44 -48.50 45.72
C ALA A 155 -21.09 -49.98 45.96
N LYS A 156 -19.98 -50.46 45.37
CA LYS A 156 -19.49 -51.83 45.59
C LYS A 156 -19.04 -52.07 47.02
N PHE A 157 -18.38 -51.09 47.63
CA PHE A 157 -17.97 -51.16 49.04
C PHE A 157 -19.18 -51.26 49.97
N LYS A 158 -20.18 -50.36 49.83
CA LYS A 158 -21.43 -50.42 50.61
C LYS A 158 -22.17 -51.73 50.41
N ALA A 159 -22.29 -52.22 49.17
CA ALA A 159 -22.93 -53.49 48.89
C ALA A 159 -22.23 -54.68 49.57
N ALA A 160 -20.90 -54.67 49.65
CA ALA A 160 -20.13 -55.70 50.37
C ALA A 160 -20.35 -55.61 51.88
N GLU A 161 -20.39 -54.40 52.45
CA GLU A 161 -20.70 -54.19 53.87
C GLU A 161 -22.13 -54.67 54.23
N ASP A 162 -23.12 -54.34 53.41
CA ASP A 162 -24.50 -54.77 53.60
C ASP A 162 -24.63 -56.29 53.56
N ARG A 163 -23.96 -56.96 52.61
CA ARG A 163 -23.92 -58.44 52.53
C ARG A 163 -23.30 -59.06 53.76
N LEU A 164 -22.19 -58.49 54.25
CA LEU A 164 -21.53 -58.97 55.47
C LEU A 164 -22.45 -58.82 56.68
N LYS A 165 -23.19 -57.71 56.78
CA LYS A 165 -24.16 -57.46 57.86
C LYS A 165 -25.30 -58.47 57.84
N VAL A 166 -25.95 -58.66 56.69
CA VAL A 166 -27.03 -59.65 56.53
C VAL A 166 -26.56 -61.06 56.88
N ALA A 167 -25.36 -61.45 56.44
CA ALA A 167 -24.83 -62.78 56.71
C ALA A 167 -24.51 -63.00 58.20
N LYS A 168 -24.01 -61.98 58.91
CA LYS A 168 -23.83 -62.04 60.37
C LYS A 168 -25.16 -62.20 61.09
N ASP A 169 -26.19 -61.46 60.68
CA ASP A 169 -27.52 -61.49 61.29
C ASP A 169 -28.21 -62.85 61.08
N GLN A 170 -27.98 -63.52 59.95
CA GLN A 170 -28.57 -64.83 59.64
C GLN A 170 -27.86 -66.03 60.27
N THR A 171 -26.52 -66.00 60.35
CA THR A 171 -25.73 -67.19 60.73
C THR A 171 -25.12 -67.11 62.13
N GLY A 172 -25.14 -65.94 62.78
CA GLY A 172 -24.52 -65.71 64.08
C GLY A 172 -22.99 -65.87 64.11
N ARG A 173 -22.35 -66.11 62.95
CA ARG A 173 -20.90 -66.18 62.77
C ARG A 173 -20.45 -65.17 61.73
N GLU A 174 -19.22 -64.68 61.83
CA GLU A 174 -18.62 -63.86 60.77
C GLU A 174 -18.16 -64.77 59.61
N PRO A 175 -18.72 -64.62 58.40
CA PRO A 175 -18.24 -65.35 57.22
C PRO A 175 -16.91 -64.76 56.73
N GLY A 176 -15.82 -65.53 56.89
CA GLY A 176 -14.46 -65.15 56.48
C GLY A 176 -14.33 -64.64 55.02
N PRO A 177 -14.94 -65.28 54.01
CA PRO A 177 -14.87 -64.81 52.62
C PRO A 177 -15.47 -63.41 52.40
N LEU A 178 -16.57 -63.08 53.08
CA LEU A 178 -17.22 -61.76 52.97
C LEU A 178 -16.41 -60.66 53.68
N LYS A 179 -15.69 -61.01 54.75
CA LYS A 179 -14.75 -60.09 55.42
C LYS A 179 -13.59 -59.72 54.49
N GLN A 180 -13.09 -60.70 53.73
CA GLN A 180 -12.08 -60.47 52.69
C GLN A 180 -12.63 -59.60 51.56
N GLU A 181 -13.87 -59.83 51.11
CA GLU A 181 -14.52 -59.02 50.07
C GLU A 181 -14.66 -57.54 50.49
N VAL A 182 -15.05 -57.27 51.74
CA VAL A 182 -15.12 -55.90 52.29
C VAL A 182 -13.72 -55.26 52.36
N GLN A 183 -12.70 -56.01 52.78
CA GLN A 183 -11.32 -55.51 52.82
C GLN A 183 -10.80 -55.17 51.41
N ASP A 184 -11.02 -56.05 50.44
CA ASP A 184 -10.61 -55.84 49.04
C ASP A 184 -11.37 -54.66 48.41
N ALA A 185 -12.66 -54.52 48.71
CA ALA A 185 -13.48 -53.40 48.25
C ALA A 185 -13.04 -52.07 48.89
N SER A 186 -12.70 -52.06 50.18
CA SER A 186 -12.15 -50.88 50.87
C SER A 186 -10.80 -50.45 50.29
N ALA A 187 -9.88 -51.41 50.07
CA ALA A 187 -8.59 -51.13 49.46
C ALA A 187 -8.74 -50.55 48.04
N LYS A 188 -9.68 -51.08 47.24
CA LYS A 188 -10.02 -50.53 45.92
C LYS A 188 -10.63 -49.13 46.02
N PHE A 189 -11.54 -48.89 46.96
CA PHE A 189 -12.16 -47.59 47.16
C PHE A 189 -11.11 -46.51 47.53
N GLU A 190 -10.24 -46.79 48.50
CA GLU A 190 -9.18 -45.85 48.90
C GLU A 190 -8.15 -45.63 47.77
N SER A 191 -7.84 -46.66 46.97
CA SER A 191 -6.99 -46.52 45.77
C SER A 191 -7.60 -45.61 44.70
N VAL A 192 -8.90 -45.77 44.41
CA VAL A 192 -9.62 -44.91 43.45
C VAL A 192 -9.73 -43.47 43.99
N LYS A 193 -9.98 -43.29 45.28
CA LYS A 193 -10.01 -41.99 45.96
C LYS A 193 -8.66 -41.27 45.87
N ALA A 194 -7.55 -41.98 46.08
CA ALA A 194 -6.21 -41.44 45.87
C ALA A 194 -5.99 -41.00 44.41
N THR A 195 -6.48 -41.79 43.44
CA THR A 195 -6.42 -41.45 42.01
C THR A 195 -7.21 -40.18 41.69
N VAL A 196 -8.40 -40.00 42.27
CA VAL A 196 -9.21 -38.77 42.13
C VAL A 196 -8.47 -37.56 42.71
N ALA A 197 -7.85 -37.70 43.87
CA ALA A 197 -7.08 -36.62 44.49
C ALA A 197 -5.88 -36.19 43.61
N LEU A 198 -5.18 -37.15 42.99
CA LEU A 198 -4.11 -36.86 42.03
C LEU A 198 -4.63 -36.17 40.77
N ALA A 199 -5.74 -36.65 40.21
CA ALA A 199 -6.37 -36.04 39.03
C ALA A 199 -6.84 -34.60 39.31
N GLN A 200 -7.38 -34.34 40.52
CA GLN A 200 -7.79 -33.00 40.94
C GLN A 200 -6.58 -32.05 41.02
N ARG A 201 -5.49 -32.48 41.66
CA ARG A 201 -4.25 -31.67 41.73
C ARG A 201 -3.69 -31.36 40.35
N ALA A 202 -3.66 -32.36 39.45
CA ALA A 202 -3.21 -32.16 38.08
C ALA A 202 -4.10 -31.14 37.32
N LEU A 203 -5.41 -31.17 37.54
CA LEU A 203 -6.32 -30.17 36.96
C LEU A 203 -6.04 -28.77 37.51
N ASP A 204 -5.84 -28.64 38.82
CA ASP A 204 -5.56 -27.36 39.47
C ASP A 204 -4.22 -26.77 38.99
N ASP A 205 -3.20 -27.60 38.81
CA ASP A 205 -1.90 -27.20 38.23
C ASP A 205 -2.05 -26.71 36.78
N GLU A 206 -2.83 -27.40 35.95
CA GLU A 206 -3.07 -26.99 34.56
C GLU A 206 -3.91 -25.70 34.47
N LYS A 207 -4.86 -25.49 35.38
CA LYS A 207 -5.62 -24.23 35.51
C LYS A 207 -4.71 -23.07 35.89
N LYS A 208 -3.84 -23.26 36.88
CA LYS A 208 -2.86 -22.24 37.26
C LYS A 208 -1.96 -21.83 36.07
N LYS A 209 -1.48 -22.81 35.29
CA LYS A 209 -0.73 -22.52 34.05
C LYS A 209 -1.57 -21.78 33.00
N LEU A 210 -2.87 -22.05 32.91
CA LEU A 210 -3.77 -21.33 32.01
C LEU A 210 -3.96 -19.87 32.46
N ASP A 211 -4.07 -19.63 33.76
CA ASP A 211 -4.13 -18.28 34.32
C ASP A 211 -2.83 -17.51 34.02
N ASP A 212 -1.67 -18.15 34.22
CA ASP A 212 -0.36 -17.56 33.88
C ASP A 212 -0.25 -17.21 32.37
N GLU A 213 -0.77 -18.05 31.48
CA GLU A 213 -0.81 -17.76 30.03
C GLU A 213 -1.82 -16.65 29.69
N THR A 214 -2.94 -16.57 30.40
CA THR A 214 -3.92 -15.47 30.24
C THR A 214 -3.29 -14.13 30.60
N ASP A 215 -2.56 -14.08 31.72
CA ASP A 215 -1.78 -12.94 32.15
C ASP A 215 -0.74 -12.51 31.10
N ARG A 216 -0.01 -13.48 30.52
CA ARG A 216 0.98 -13.21 29.46
C ARG A 216 0.34 -12.66 28.20
N PHE A 217 -0.81 -13.19 27.82
CA PHE A 217 -1.58 -12.70 26.68
C PHE A 217 -2.05 -11.26 26.92
N GLN A 218 -2.60 -10.98 28.10
CA GLN A 218 -3.09 -9.65 28.45
C GLN A 218 -1.96 -8.61 28.45
N ARG A 219 -0.80 -8.92 29.05
CA ARG A 219 0.37 -8.04 29.01
C ARG A 219 0.87 -7.80 27.59
N ALA A 220 0.82 -8.81 26.72
CA ALA A 220 1.19 -8.64 25.32
C ALA A 220 0.20 -7.77 24.55
N ALA A 221 -1.10 -7.92 24.77
CA ALA A 221 -2.13 -7.07 24.20
C ALA A 221 -1.97 -5.60 24.67
N GLU A 222 -1.70 -5.39 25.95
CA GLU A 222 -1.42 -4.06 26.51
C GLU A 222 -0.14 -3.45 25.89
N SER A 223 0.87 -4.26 25.60
CA SER A 223 2.10 -3.80 24.94
C SER A 223 1.88 -3.32 23.49
N LEU A 224 0.80 -3.76 22.83
CA LEU A 224 0.46 -3.30 21.48
C LEU A 224 -0.21 -1.92 21.46
N ARG A 225 -0.96 -1.55 22.51
CA ARG A 225 -1.67 -0.26 22.59
C ARG A 225 -0.80 0.95 22.22
N PRO A 226 0.42 1.13 22.79
CA PRO A 226 1.25 2.28 22.42
C PRO A 226 1.75 2.20 20.97
N SER A 227 1.98 1.01 20.43
CA SER A 227 2.40 0.83 19.04
C SER A 227 1.28 1.18 18.05
N VAL A 228 0.04 0.81 18.38
CA VAL A 228 -1.16 1.19 17.60
C VAL A 228 -1.39 2.70 17.66
N ALA A 229 -1.28 3.31 18.84
CA ALA A 229 -1.40 4.76 18.99
C ALA A 229 -0.36 5.51 18.13
N LYS A 230 0.92 5.10 18.21
CA LYS A 230 2.00 5.67 17.39
C LYS A 230 1.79 5.51 15.89
N LEU A 231 1.17 4.40 15.46
CA LEU A 231 0.82 4.18 14.06
C LEU A 231 -0.33 5.11 13.64
N SER A 232 -1.34 5.30 14.49
CA SER A 232 -2.41 6.27 14.26
C SER A 232 -1.85 7.68 14.09
N GLU A 233 -1.00 8.13 15.03
CA GLU A 233 -0.32 9.43 14.95
C GLU A 233 0.51 9.58 13.65
N ALA A 234 1.08 8.49 13.15
CA ALA A 234 1.84 8.49 11.89
C ALA A 234 0.93 8.68 10.66
N TYR A 235 -0.26 8.08 10.68
CA TYR A 235 -1.26 8.28 9.64
C TYR A 235 -1.81 9.70 9.68
N ASP A 236 -2.11 10.25 10.87
CA ASP A 236 -2.54 11.64 11.01
C ASP A 236 -1.50 12.62 10.45
N ALA A 237 -0.21 12.37 10.71
CA ALA A 237 0.88 13.16 10.17
C ALA A 237 1.02 13.03 8.64
N LEU A 238 0.79 11.84 8.08
CA LEU A 238 0.78 11.61 6.64
C LEU A 238 -0.38 12.35 5.96
N ASP A 239 -1.58 12.28 6.54
CA ASP A 239 -2.76 12.96 6.04
C ASP A 239 -2.57 14.48 6.08
N ALA A 240 -1.98 15.01 7.16
CA ALA A 240 -1.63 16.43 7.26
C ALA A 240 -0.60 16.84 6.18
N ALA A 241 0.42 16.02 5.94
CA ALA A 241 1.44 16.29 4.91
C ALA A 241 0.85 16.28 3.49
N TRP A 242 -0.04 15.33 3.19
CA TRP A 242 -0.75 15.29 1.91
C TRP A 242 -1.72 16.44 1.74
N ALA A 243 -2.44 16.84 2.80
CA ALA A 243 -3.31 18.02 2.76
C ALA A 243 -2.52 19.31 2.50
N ALA A 244 -1.35 19.46 3.13
CA ALA A 244 -0.47 20.60 2.90
C ALA A 244 0.05 20.63 1.46
N LEU A 245 0.47 19.48 0.92
CA LEU A 245 0.90 19.36 -0.47
C LEU A 245 -0.23 19.73 -1.45
N ALA A 246 -1.42 19.15 -1.27
CA ALA A 246 -2.58 19.43 -2.10
C ALA A 246 -3.01 20.90 -2.02
N GLY A 247 -2.92 21.51 -0.84
CA GLY A 247 -3.19 22.94 -0.63
C GLY A 247 -2.22 23.83 -1.40
N GLU A 248 -0.93 23.52 -1.40
CA GLU A 248 0.07 24.29 -2.13
C GLU A 248 -0.02 24.06 -3.65
N GLU A 249 -0.31 22.83 -4.10
CA GLU A 249 -0.57 22.54 -5.51
C GLU A 249 -1.81 23.30 -6.02
N LYS A 250 -2.86 23.39 -5.22
CA LYS A 250 -4.05 24.20 -5.54
C LYS A 250 -3.72 25.69 -5.64
N ARG A 251 -2.95 26.23 -4.70
CA ARG A 251 -2.49 27.64 -4.76
C ARG A 251 -1.67 27.91 -6.01
N GLN A 252 -0.77 27.01 -6.39
CA GLN A 252 0.02 27.17 -7.61
C GLN A 252 -0.82 27.13 -8.88
N ALA A 253 -1.86 26.29 -8.92
CA ALA A 253 -2.81 26.26 -10.03
C ALA A 253 -3.62 27.57 -10.14
N GLU A 254 -3.96 28.20 -9.02
CA GLU A 254 -4.67 29.49 -8.97
C GLU A 254 -3.76 30.67 -9.33
N ASP A 255 -2.54 30.71 -8.79
CA ASP A 255 -1.56 31.79 -8.99
C ASP A 255 -0.87 31.75 -10.36
N ALA A 256 -0.77 30.56 -10.96
CA ALA A 256 -0.13 30.35 -12.26
C ALA A 256 -0.93 29.35 -13.13
N PRO A 257 -2.04 29.76 -13.76
CA PRO A 257 -2.90 28.87 -14.56
C PRO A 257 -2.21 28.25 -15.80
N TRP A 258 -1.11 28.85 -16.24
CA TRP A 258 -0.27 28.40 -17.34
C TRP A 258 0.84 27.43 -16.89
N TRP A 259 1.01 27.25 -15.58
CA TRP A 259 1.94 26.30 -14.99
C TRP A 259 1.55 24.90 -15.45
N PRO A 260 2.43 24.17 -16.17
CA PRO A 260 2.12 22.79 -16.48
C PRO A 260 1.97 22.05 -15.16
N ALA A 261 0.82 21.39 -14.97
CA ALA A 261 0.75 20.32 -13.98
C ALA A 261 2.02 19.48 -14.19
N PRO A 262 2.81 19.19 -13.13
CA PRO A 262 4.16 18.61 -13.27
C PRO A 262 4.18 17.48 -14.31
N ALA A 263 5.31 17.17 -14.94
CA ALA A 263 5.37 15.97 -15.81
C ALA A 263 5.00 14.68 -15.04
N GLU A 264 4.98 14.76 -13.70
CA GLU A 264 4.50 13.77 -12.73
C GLU A 264 3.05 14.02 -12.23
N ALA A 265 2.40 15.13 -12.59
CA ALA A 265 0.96 15.29 -12.50
C ALA A 265 0.29 14.35 -13.50
N ALA A 266 -0.69 13.54 -13.13
CA ALA A 266 -1.24 13.31 -11.80
C ALA A 266 -1.41 11.80 -11.71
N ARG A 267 -0.52 11.12 -10.98
CA ARG A 267 -0.80 9.75 -10.52
C ARG A 267 -1.94 9.84 -9.52
N VAL A 268 -3.16 9.71 -10.01
CA VAL A 268 -4.34 9.71 -9.17
C VAL A 268 -4.64 8.27 -8.81
N ARG A 269 -4.77 8.04 -7.51
CA ARG A 269 -5.27 6.77 -7.00
C ARG A 269 -6.78 6.78 -7.15
N LEU A 270 -7.29 5.96 -8.04
CA LEU A 270 -8.72 5.83 -8.32
C LEU A 270 -9.21 4.52 -7.72
N GLU A 271 -10.22 4.62 -6.87
CA GLU A 271 -11.03 3.47 -6.47
C GLU A 271 -12.30 3.50 -7.32
N GLY A 272 -12.58 2.39 -7.99
CA GLY A 272 -13.73 2.31 -8.86
C GLY A 272 -14.10 0.89 -9.22
N ARG A 273 -15.38 0.73 -9.60
CA ARG A 273 -15.92 -0.55 -10.06
C ARG A 273 -15.86 -0.60 -11.57
N VAL A 274 -15.39 -1.74 -12.07
CA VAL A 274 -15.30 -2.00 -13.50
C VAL A 274 -16.70 -2.07 -14.11
N VAL A 275 -17.01 -1.14 -15.01
CA VAL A 275 -18.24 -1.09 -15.79
C VAL A 275 -18.07 -1.90 -17.08
N SER A 276 -16.93 -1.73 -17.76
CA SER A 276 -16.55 -2.48 -18.96
C SER A 276 -15.02 -2.49 -19.13
N CYS A 277 -14.50 -3.49 -19.83
CA CYS A 277 -13.09 -3.61 -20.20
C CYS A 277 -13.01 -4.18 -21.62
N GLU A 278 -12.74 -3.33 -22.63
CA GLU A 278 -12.74 -3.71 -24.05
C GLU A 278 -11.49 -3.17 -24.75
N LYS A 279 -10.81 -4.04 -25.52
CA LYS A 279 -9.72 -3.69 -26.46
C LYS A 279 -8.72 -2.66 -25.91
N GLY A 280 -8.21 -2.90 -24.71
CA GLY A 280 -7.20 -2.02 -24.09
C GLY A 280 -7.76 -0.73 -23.50
N THR A 281 -9.07 -0.66 -23.27
CA THR A 281 -9.74 0.46 -22.59
C THR A 281 -10.56 -0.07 -21.41
N LEU A 282 -10.40 0.56 -20.25
CA LEU A 282 -11.08 0.25 -19.01
C LEU A 282 -12.04 1.39 -18.65
N ILE A 283 -13.32 1.08 -18.44
CA ILE A 283 -14.33 2.04 -18.00
C ILE A 283 -14.70 1.74 -16.56
N LEU A 284 -14.54 2.75 -15.70
CA LEU A 284 -14.77 2.64 -14.26
C LEU A 284 -15.81 3.63 -13.83
N LYS A 285 -16.64 3.24 -12.87
CA LYS A 285 -17.43 4.19 -12.11
C LYS A 285 -16.63 4.51 -10.85
N VAL A 286 -16.27 5.77 -10.65
CA VAL A 286 -15.38 6.21 -9.56
C VAL A 286 -16.21 6.58 -8.33
N GLY A 287 -15.81 6.08 -7.17
CA GLY A 287 -16.49 6.24 -5.90
C GLY A 287 -15.87 5.35 -4.83
N ALA A 288 -16.10 5.66 -3.55
CA ALA A 288 -15.63 4.80 -2.46
C ALA A 288 -16.58 3.62 -2.25
N GLU A 289 -16.04 2.41 -2.02
CA GLU A 289 -16.84 1.24 -1.67
C GLU A 289 -17.62 1.43 -0.36
N ALA A 290 -17.10 2.29 0.53
CA ALA A 290 -17.73 2.65 1.80
C ALA A 290 -19.00 3.52 1.68
N ASP A 291 -19.22 4.19 0.54
CA ASP A 291 -20.41 5.03 0.30
C ASP A 291 -20.89 4.90 -1.16
N PRO A 292 -21.81 3.94 -1.44
CA PRO A 292 -22.36 3.70 -2.77
C PRO A 292 -23.10 4.91 -3.39
N GLY A 293 -23.46 5.92 -2.59
CA GLY A 293 -24.14 7.13 -3.05
C GLY A 293 -23.24 8.13 -3.78
N GLN A 294 -21.92 8.03 -3.63
CA GLN A 294 -20.93 8.95 -4.23
C GLN A 294 -20.44 8.55 -5.62
N TRP A 295 -21.05 7.52 -6.21
CA TRP A 295 -20.65 6.97 -7.49
C TRP A 295 -21.22 7.80 -8.63
N SER A 296 -20.56 8.88 -9.02
CA SER A 296 -21.15 9.86 -9.94
C SER A 296 -20.36 10.22 -11.19
N GLU A 297 -19.19 9.61 -11.44
CA GLU A 297 -18.46 9.79 -12.71
C GLU A 297 -17.96 8.48 -13.31
N GLU A 298 -18.22 8.28 -14.61
CA GLU A 298 -17.59 7.23 -15.40
C GLU A 298 -16.27 7.76 -15.98
N VAL A 299 -15.17 7.09 -15.66
CA VAL A 299 -13.83 7.44 -16.11
C VAL A 299 -13.33 6.36 -17.06
N THR A 300 -12.94 6.80 -18.26
CA THR A 300 -12.34 5.96 -19.29
C THR A 300 -10.82 6.03 -19.18
N ILE A 301 -10.17 4.88 -19.04
CA ILE A 301 -8.73 4.74 -18.87
C ILE A 301 -8.17 3.84 -19.97
N ALA A 302 -7.12 4.29 -20.66
CA ALA A 302 -6.34 3.45 -21.56
C ALA A 302 -5.54 2.43 -20.74
N ALA A 303 -5.82 1.14 -20.94
CA ALA A 303 -5.25 0.01 -20.21
C ALA A 303 -4.87 -1.14 -21.18
N PRO A 304 -3.89 -0.93 -22.08
CA PRO A 304 -3.51 -1.92 -23.08
C PRO A 304 -2.96 -3.20 -22.42
N GLY A 305 -3.53 -4.35 -22.78
CA GLY A 305 -3.12 -5.66 -22.25
C GLY A 305 -3.63 -5.98 -20.84
N PHE A 306 -4.47 -5.14 -20.25
CA PHE A 306 -5.11 -5.38 -18.96
C PHE A 306 -6.48 -6.05 -19.15
N GLU A 307 -6.70 -7.17 -18.46
CA GLU A 307 -7.97 -7.90 -18.47
C GLU A 307 -8.52 -8.04 -17.05
N THR A 308 -9.80 -7.73 -16.87
CA THR A 308 -10.49 -7.87 -15.58
C THR A 308 -11.99 -8.11 -15.80
N ALA A 309 -12.64 -8.75 -14.81
CA ALA A 309 -14.07 -9.03 -14.88
C ALA A 309 -14.90 -7.80 -14.50
N LYS A 310 -16.02 -7.61 -15.21
CA LYS A 310 -17.03 -6.58 -14.89
C LYS A 310 -17.52 -6.74 -13.45
N GLY A 311 -17.72 -5.62 -12.76
CA GLY A 311 -18.27 -5.57 -11.40
C GLY A 311 -17.25 -5.72 -10.28
N ARG A 312 -15.96 -5.91 -10.59
CA ARG A 312 -14.86 -5.94 -9.62
C ARG A 312 -14.49 -4.52 -9.18
N THR A 313 -14.27 -4.32 -7.89
CA THR A 313 -13.67 -3.10 -7.34
C THR A 313 -12.16 -3.19 -7.52
N LEU A 314 -11.56 -2.16 -8.10
CA LEU A 314 -10.12 -2.08 -8.31
C LEU A 314 -9.58 -0.80 -7.71
N LEU A 315 -8.34 -0.91 -7.25
CA LEU A 315 -7.58 0.22 -6.80
C LEU A 315 -6.45 0.46 -7.80
N LEU A 316 -6.56 1.57 -8.53
CA LEU A 316 -5.74 1.86 -9.68
C LEU A 316 -4.90 3.10 -9.43
N VAL A 317 -3.71 3.12 -10.01
CA VAL A 317 -2.91 4.33 -10.18
C VAL A 317 -2.96 4.67 -11.66
N ALA A 318 -3.58 5.79 -11.99
CA ALA A 318 -3.71 6.27 -13.36
C ALA A 318 -3.08 7.66 -13.50
N ARG A 319 -2.44 7.93 -14.63
CA ARG A 319 -1.87 9.22 -14.98
C ARG A 319 -2.72 9.89 -16.05
N ARG A 320 -3.06 11.16 -15.86
CA ARG A 320 -3.71 11.97 -16.90
C ARG A 320 -2.66 12.59 -17.81
N ASP A 321 -2.71 12.31 -19.10
CA ASP A 321 -1.87 12.94 -20.12
C ASP A 321 -2.72 13.82 -21.06
N LYS A 322 -2.09 14.32 -22.14
CA LYS A 322 -2.75 15.18 -23.13
C LYS A 322 -3.85 14.45 -23.95
N ALA A 323 -3.85 13.12 -23.97
CA ALA A 323 -4.77 12.28 -24.73
C ALA A 323 -5.87 11.66 -23.85
N GLY A 324 -5.69 11.57 -22.52
CA GLY A 324 -6.68 11.05 -21.58
C GLY A 324 -6.07 10.46 -20.32
N TRP A 325 -6.78 9.55 -19.66
CA TRP A 325 -6.24 8.78 -18.53
C TRP A 325 -5.52 7.53 -19.02
N VAL A 326 -4.34 7.25 -18.48
CA VAL A 326 -3.52 6.07 -18.79
C VAL A 326 -3.27 5.28 -17.50
N LEU A 327 -3.53 3.97 -17.55
CA LEU A 327 -3.30 3.08 -16.42
C LEU A 327 -1.80 2.83 -16.23
N GLU A 328 -1.29 3.04 -15.01
CA GLU A 328 0.11 2.73 -14.66
C GLU A 328 0.24 1.52 -13.72
N GLU A 329 -0.66 1.37 -12.75
CA GLU A 329 -0.67 0.23 -11.82
C GLU A 329 -2.12 -0.15 -11.46
N ALA A 330 -2.39 -1.45 -11.31
CA ALA A 330 -3.70 -1.97 -10.91
C ALA A 330 -3.54 -3.04 -9.81
N ARG A 331 -4.30 -2.91 -8.72
CA ARG A 331 -4.37 -3.89 -7.62
C ARG A 331 -5.80 -4.31 -7.36
#